data_AF-A0A7X8X300-F1
#
_entry.id   AF-A0A7X8X300-F1
#
_cell.length_a   1.000
_cell.length_b   1.000
_cell.length_c   1.000
_cell.angle_alpha   90.00
_cell.angle_beta   90.00
_cell.angle_gamma   90.00
#
_symmetry.space_group_name_H-M   'P 1'
#
loop_
_entity.id
_entity.type
_entity.pdbx_description
1 polymer ?
#
loop_
_entity_poly.entity_id
_entity_poly.type
_entity_poly.pdbx_seq_one_letter_code
_entity_poly.pdbx_strand_id
1 'polypeptide(L)'
;MSFAMAVRLALKGIMANKMRTLLTMLGIIIGVSAVIILISVGKGTTASVTENIESMGTNLVSVTIMGRGIDNSLTYEEAMSLSDKIGIAGVAPVVSGSVTAKYGTKTMEGLPVEGVNEDY
;
A
#
# COMPACT_ATOMS: atom_id res chain seq x y z
N MET A 1 -56.39 -12.04 -3.38
CA MET A 1 -55.81 -11.79 -4.71
C MET A 1 -54.44 -12.46 -4.75
N SER A 2 -54.13 -13.33 -5.72
CA SER A 2 -52.88 -14.09 -5.70
C SER A 2 -51.70 -13.23 -6.19
N PHE A 3 -50.54 -13.32 -5.51
CA PHE A 3 -49.31 -12.60 -5.88
C PHE A 3 -48.87 -12.90 -7.31
N ALA A 4 -49.04 -14.13 -7.78
CA ALA A 4 -48.76 -14.53 -9.15
C ALA A 4 -49.62 -13.79 -10.19
N MET A 5 -50.88 -13.46 -9.86
CA MET A 5 -51.73 -12.62 -10.72
C MET A 5 -51.24 -11.17 -10.76
N ALA A 6 -50.80 -10.62 -9.62
CA ALA A 6 -50.26 -9.26 -9.57
C ALA A 6 -48.97 -9.13 -10.41
N VAL A 7 -48.07 -10.10 -10.34
CA VAL A 7 -46.84 -10.13 -11.16
C VAL A 7 -47.18 -10.23 -12.65
N ARG A 8 -48.12 -11.11 -13.04
CA ARG A 8 -48.59 -11.22 -14.43
C ARG A 8 -49.20 -9.90 -14.95
N LEU A 9 -49.98 -9.21 -14.12
CA LEU A 9 -50.58 -7.92 -14.48
C LEU A 9 -49.51 -6.83 -14.64
N ALA A 10 -48.54 -6.76 -13.74
CA ALA A 10 -47.43 -5.81 -13.81
C ALA A 10 -46.55 -6.03 -15.06
N LEU A 11 -46.23 -7.27 -15.41
CA LEU A 11 -45.47 -7.61 -16.62
C LEU A 11 -46.21 -7.19 -17.90
N LYS A 12 -47.54 -7.41 -17.95
CA LYS A 12 -48.37 -6.89 -19.07
C LYS A 12 -48.30 -5.37 -19.18
N GLY A 13 -48.36 -4.66 -18.05
CA GLY A 13 -48.25 -3.20 -18.01
C GLY A 13 -46.89 -2.68 -18.51
N ILE A 14 -45.80 -3.36 -18.15
CA ILE A 14 -44.45 -3.08 -18.64
C ILE A 14 -44.35 -3.27 -20.16
N MET A 15 -44.90 -4.38 -20.69
CA MET A 15 -44.89 -4.65 -22.13
C MET A 15 -45.73 -3.65 -22.94
N ALA A 16 -46.78 -3.08 -22.34
CA ALA A 16 -47.64 -2.08 -22.99
C ALA A 16 -46.95 -0.70 -23.13
N ASN A 17 -46.13 -0.31 -22.15
CA ASN A 17 -45.49 1.02 -22.09
C ASN A 17 -43.95 0.94 -22.21
N LYS A 18 -43.47 0.27 -23.25
CA LYS A 18 -42.03 -0.02 -23.45
C LYS A 18 -41.12 1.20 -23.30
N MET A 19 -41.48 2.34 -23.89
CA MET A 19 -40.66 3.56 -23.84
C MET A 19 -40.50 4.10 -22.41
N ARG A 20 -41.62 4.19 -21.67
CA ARG A 20 -41.62 4.69 -20.28
C ARG A 20 -40.86 3.73 -19.37
N THR A 21 -41.07 2.43 -19.51
CA THR A 21 -40.35 1.44 -18.70
C THR A 21 -38.86 1.41 -19.02
N LEU A 22 -38.46 1.57 -20.29
CA LEU A 22 -37.04 1.64 -20.66
C LEU A 22 -36.37 2.87 -20.05
N LEU A 23 -36.96 4.06 -20.18
CA LEU A 23 -36.41 5.31 -19.64
C LEU A 23 -36.27 5.29 -18.12
N THR A 24 -37.26 4.72 -17.41
CA THR A 24 -37.22 4.62 -15.93
C THR A 24 -36.17 3.61 -15.46
N MET A 25 -36.05 2.45 -16.11
CA MET A 25 -35.00 1.48 -15.80
C MET A 25 -33.61 2.04 -16.11
N LEU A 26 -33.45 2.74 -17.24
CA LEU A 26 -32.18 3.36 -17.61
C LEU A 26 -31.71 4.36 -16.55
N GLY A 27 -32.62 5.19 -16.03
CA GLY A 27 -32.30 6.13 -14.96
C GLY A 27 -31.78 5.45 -13.69
N ILE A 28 -32.43 4.35 -13.26
CA ILE A 28 -32.00 3.58 -12.09
C ILE A 28 -30.65 2.90 -12.33
N ILE A 29 -30.45 2.29 -13.50
CA ILE A 29 -29.21 1.62 -13.86
C ILE A 29 -28.04 2.61 -13.83
N ILE A 30 -28.18 3.76 -14.50
CA ILE A 30 -27.13 4.79 -14.53
C ILE A 30 -26.90 5.36 -13.12
N GLY A 31 -27.97 5.66 -12.38
CA GLY A 31 -27.88 6.24 -11.04
C GLY A 31 -27.13 5.33 -10.06
N VAL A 32 -27.50 4.05 -9.99
CA VAL A 32 -26.83 3.08 -9.10
C VAL A 32 -25.40 2.80 -9.58
N SER A 33 -25.18 2.68 -10.89
CA SER A 33 -23.83 2.45 -11.43
C SER A 33 -22.87 3.59 -11.10
N ALA A 34 -23.30 4.84 -11.25
CA ALA A 34 -22.47 6.01 -10.93
C ALA A 34 -22.05 6.04 -9.45
N VAL A 35 -22.97 5.69 -8.54
CA VAL A 35 -22.68 5.63 -7.10
C VAL A 35 -21.68 4.51 -6.79
N ILE A 36 -21.86 3.32 -7.38
CA ILE A 36 -20.94 2.18 -7.18
C ILE A 36 -19.53 2.52 -7.70
N ILE A 37 -19.44 3.12 -8.90
CA ILE A 37 -18.17 3.53 -9.49
C ILE A 37 -17.48 4.55 -8.59
N LEU A 38 -18.19 5.59 -8.17
CA LEU A 38 -17.63 6.65 -7.32
C LEU A 38 -17.07 6.10 -6.01
N ILE A 39 -17.82 5.24 -5.32
CA ILE A 39 -17.38 4.63 -4.06
C ILE A 39 -16.16 3.74 -4.29
N SER A 40 -16.16 2.95 -5.37
CA SER A 40 -15.06 2.05 -5.69
C SER A 40 -13.77 2.80 -6.01
N VAL A 41 -13.87 3.86 -6.83
CA VAL A 41 -12.74 4.74 -7.15
C VAL A 41 -12.24 5.47 -5.92
N GLY A 42 -13.15 5.99 -5.09
CA GLY A 42 -12.79 6.68 -3.85
C GLY A 42 -11.98 5.77 -2.92
N LYS A 43 -12.52 4.58 -2.62
CA LYS A 43 -11.84 3.60 -1.76
C LYS A 43 -10.52 3.09 -2.37
N GLY A 44 -10.50 2.80 -3.66
CA GLY A 44 -9.30 2.33 -4.35
C GLY A 44 -8.18 3.36 -4.35
N THR A 45 -8.51 4.63 -4.60
CA THR A 45 -7.53 5.73 -4.55
C THR A 45 -6.97 5.89 -3.14
N THR A 46 -7.83 5.92 -2.12
CA THR A 46 -7.36 6.03 -0.73
C THR A 46 -6.45 4.87 -0.35
N ALA A 47 -6.82 3.64 -0.67
CA ALA A 47 -5.99 2.47 -0.38
C ALA A 47 -4.63 2.54 -1.09
N SER A 48 -4.62 2.90 -2.38
CA SER A 48 -3.37 3.03 -3.13
C SER A 48 -2.49 4.15 -2.58
N VAL A 49 -3.05 5.29 -2.19
CA VAL A 49 -2.27 6.37 -1.57
C VAL A 49 -1.71 5.92 -0.22
N THR A 50 -2.50 5.24 0.61
CA THR A 50 -2.03 4.68 1.88
C THR A 50 -0.88 3.69 1.66
N GLU A 51 -1.00 2.76 0.72
CA GLU A 51 0.05 1.77 0.41
C GLU A 51 1.34 2.45 -0.10
N ASN A 52 1.22 3.46 -0.97
CA ASN A 52 2.37 4.24 -1.41
C ASN A 52 3.03 4.98 -0.25
N ILE A 53 2.24 5.53 0.68
CA ILE A 53 2.76 6.20 1.86
C ILE A 53 3.43 5.20 2.81
N GLU A 54 2.81 4.05 3.07
CA GLU A 54 3.35 2.97 3.91
C GLU A 54 4.65 2.38 3.34
N SER A 55 4.73 2.16 2.03
CA SER A 55 5.94 1.68 1.35
C SER A 55 7.11 2.67 1.38
N MET A 56 6.85 3.96 1.61
CA MET A 56 7.90 4.93 1.89
C MET A 56 8.47 4.81 3.32
N GLY A 57 7.90 3.93 4.16
CA GLY A 57 8.34 3.72 5.53
C GLY A 57 7.86 4.84 6.46
N THR A 58 6.55 4.97 6.65
CA THR A 58 5.95 5.98 7.55
C THR A 58 6.35 5.85 9.02
N ASN A 59 6.95 4.73 9.40
CA ASN A 59 7.40 4.44 10.76
C ASN A 59 8.93 4.23 10.84
N LEU A 60 9.70 4.76 9.88
CA LEU A 60 11.16 4.70 9.92
C LEU A 60 11.73 5.97 10.55
N VAL A 61 12.55 5.79 11.58
CA VAL A 61 13.32 6.88 12.21
C VAL A 61 14.80 6.63 11.91
N SER A 62 15.37 7.47 11.05
CA SER A 62 16.81 7.42 10.77
C SER A 62 17.58 8.16 11.85
N VAL A 63 18.49 7.46 12.52
CA VAL A 63 19.34 8.02 13.58
C VAL A 63 20.78 8.00 13.09
N THR A 64 21.35 9.19 12.92
CA THR A 64 22.77 9.35 12.60
C THR A 64 23.53 9.79 13.84
N ILE A 65 24.53 9.01 14.24
CA ILE A 65 25.39 9.35 15.37
C ILE A 65 26.37 10.43 14.90
N MET A 66 26.17 11.65 15.40
CA MET A 66 27.10 12.76 15.20
C MET A 66 27.94 12.95 16.46
N GLY A 67 29.12 12.33 16.50
CA GLY A 67 30.08 12.55 17.58
C GLY A 67 31.29 13.37 17.11
N ARG A 68 32.01 13.97 18.06
CA ARG A 68 33.23 14.74 17.82
C ARG A 68 34.38 14.07 18.57
N GLY A 69 35.02 13.08 17.96
CA GLY A 69 36.10 12.31 18.60
C GLY A 69 36.33 10.94 17.96
N ILE A 70 37.10 10.09 18.66
CA ILE A 70 37.49 8.73 18.22
C ILE A 70 36.33 7.73 18.46
N ASP A 71 35.49 7.94 19.47
CA ASP A 71 34.37 7.07 19.84
C ASP A 71 33.05 7.51 19.17
N ASN A 72 32.99 7.36 17.85
CA ASN A 72 31.83 7.77 17.03
C ASN A 72 31.00 6.60 16.47
N SER A 73 31.20 5.39 17.00
CA SER A 73 30.50 4.18 16.55
C SER A 73 29.71 3.56 17.68
N LEU A 74 28.46 3.17 17.41
CA LEU A 74 27.74 2.23 18.26
C LEU A 74 28.22 0.81 17.94
N THR A 75 28.39 -0.02 18.95
CA THR A 75 28.53 -1.46 18.71
C THR A 75 27.19 -2.06 18.28
N TYR A 76 27.24 -3.22 17.62
CA TYR A 76 26.03 -3.91 17.17
C TYR A 76 25.11 -4.28 18.35
N GLU A 77 25.67 -4.70 19.48
CA GLU A 77 24.90 -5.03 20.68
C GLU A 77 24.19 -3.81 21.28
N GLU A 78 24.88 -2.66 21.32
CA GLU A 78 24.26 -1.40 21.78
C GLU A 78 23.13 -0.96 20.83
N ALA A 79 23.29 -1.14 19.52
CA ALA A 79 22.25 -0.82 18.55
C ALA A 79 21.02 -1.71 18.74
N MET A 80 21.23 -3.02 18.90
CA MET A 80 20.14 -3.97 19.11
C MET A 80 19.43 -3.77 20.46
N SER A 81 20.12 -3.32 21.50
CA SER A 81 19.47 -3.00 22.79
C SER A 81 18.35 -1.94 22.69
N LEU A 82 18.31 -1.18 21.59
CA LEU A 82 17.25 -0.22 21.33
C LEU A 82 15.93 -0.88 20.94
N SER A 83 15.92 -2.12 20.43
CA SER A 83 14.67 -2.83 20.09
C SER A 83 13.85 -3.21 21.31
N ASP A 84 14.48 -3.35 22.48
CA ASP A 84 13.80 -3.75 23.72
C ASP A 84 12.96 -2.63 24.35
N LYS A 85 13.02 -1.42 23.78
CA LYS A 85 12.25 -0.26 24.26
C LYS A 85 10.84 -0.24 23.67
N ILE A 86 9.89 0.21 24.49
CA ILE A 86 8.47 0.29 24.09
C ILE A 86 8.32 1.20 22.86
N GLY A 87 7.63 0.68 21.83
CA GLY A 87 7.30 1.43 20.62
C GLY A 87 8.28 1.25 19.46
N ILE A 88 9.33 0.44 19.62
CA ILE A 88 10.27 0.09 18.55
C ILE A 88 9.98 -1.34 18.10
N ALA A 89 9.60 -1.50 16.84
CA ALA A 89 9.28 -2.82 16.27
C ALA A 89 10.52 -3.59 15.79
N GLY A 90 11.56 -2.85 15.40
CA GLY A 90 12.82 -3.39 14.90
C GLY A 90 13.86 -2.29 14.81
N VAL A 91 15.13 -2.68 14.78
CA VAL A 91 16.27 -1.75 14.64
C VAL A 91 17.17 -2.31 13.56
N ALA A 92 17.45 -1.50 12.54
CA ALA A 92 18.33 -1.88 11.44
C ALA A 92 19.60 -1.00 11.44
N PRO A 93 20.72 -1.49 12.00
CA PRO A 93 22.00 -0.81 11.87
C PRO A 93 22.53 -0.97 10.44
N VAL A 94 22.88 0.15 9.80
CA VAL A 94 23.43 0.18 8.44
C VAL A 94 24.90 0.56 8.50
N VAL A 95 25.77 -0.27 7.93
CA VAL A 95 27.20 0.03 7.78
C VAL A 95 27.54 0.06 6.30
N SER A 96 27.99 1.21 5.79
CA SER A 96 28.41 1.36 4.41
C SER A 96 29.93 1.28 4.27
N GLY A 97 30.38 0.62 3.20
CA GLY A 97 31.80 0.46 2.87
C GLY A 97 32.00 0.32 1.37
N SER A 98 33.26 0.29 0.95
CA SER A 98 33.62 0.07 -0.45
C SER A 98 34.52 -1.15 -0.57
N VAL A 99 34.20 -2.04 -1.49
CA VAL A 99 34.95 -3.28 -1.73
C VAL A 99 35.28 -3.44 -3.21
N THR A 100 36.28 -4.26 -3.49
CA THR A 100 36.60 -4.69 -4.85
C THR A 100 35.98 -6.06 -5.09
N ALA A 101 35.03 -6.16 -6.04
CA ALA A 101 34.46 -7.44 -6.44
C ALA A 101 35.13 -7.97 -7.71
N LYS A 102 35.35 -9.29 -7.75
CA LYS A 102 35.93 -9.98 -8.90
C LYS A 102 35.03 -11.13 -9.31
N TYR A 103 34.66 -11.17 -10.59
CA TYR A 103 33.95 -12.29 -11.20
C TYR A 103 34.71 -12.77 -12.45
N GLY A 104 35.30 -13.96 -12.36
CA GLY A 104 36.19 -14.49 -13.39
C GLY A 104 37.40 -13.58 -13.64
N THR A 105 37.51 -13.03 -14.86
CA THR A 105 38.56 -12.07 -15.25
C THR A 105 38.15 -10.61 -15.11
N LYS A 106 36.90 -10.31 -14.73
CA LYS A 106 36.42 -8.93 -14.53
C LYS A 106 36.59 -8.54 -13.07
N THR A 107 37.34 -7.46 -12.86
CA THR A 107 37.51 -6.81 -11.55
C THR A 107 36.80 -5.47 -11.59
N MET A 108 35.98 -5.19 -10.59
CA MET A 108 35.38 -3.90 -10.36
C MET A 108 35.79 -3.42 -8.98
N GLU A 109 36.57 -2.35 -8.96
CA GLU A 109 37.01 -1.69 -7.74
C GLU A 109 35.99 -0.62 -7.32
N GLY A 110 35.95 -0.34 -6.02
CA GLY A 110 35.13 0.76 -5.50
C GLY A 110 33.63 0.46 -5.44
N LEU A 111 33.22 -0.81 -5.43
CA LEU A 111 31.80 -1.15 -5.34
C LEU A 111 31.27 -0.79 -3.95
N PRO A 112 30.22 0.04 -3.85
CA PRO A 112 29.57 0.33 -2.59
C PRO A 112 28.88 -0.93 -2.07
N VAL A 113 29.07 -1.23 -0.80
CA VAL A 113 28.40 -2.34 -0.10
C VAL A 113 27.80 -1.80 1.18
N GLU A 114 26.57 -2.20 1.45
CA GLU A 114 25.85 -1.90 2.68
C GLU A 114 25.65 -3.22 3.44
N GLY A 115 26.09 -3.23 4.70
CA GLY A 115 25.78 -4.27 5.66
C GLY A 115 24.51 -3.89 6.42
N VAL A 116 23.51 -4.75 6.34
CA VAL A 116 22.20 -4.60 7.01
C VAL A 116 21.81 -5.92 7.68
N ASN A 117 20.90 -5.87 8.64
CA ASN A 117 20.28 -7.07 9.24
C ASN A 117 18.95 -7.41 8.56
N GLU A 118 18.29 -8.48 9.01
CA GLU A 118 17.03 -8.98 8.43
C GLU A 118 15.83 -8.02 8.63
N ASP A 119 15.96 -7.04 9.52
CA ASP A 119 14.92 -6.06 9.85
C ASP A 119 14.96 -4.80 8.96
N TYR A 120 15.89 -4.72 7.98
CA TYR A 120 16.04 -3.60 7.03
C TYR A 120 15.07 -3.66 5.85
#